data_AF-A0A961M0E3-F1
#
_entry.id   AF-A0A961M0E3-F1
#
_cell.length_a   1.000
_cell.length_b   1.000
_cell.length_c   1.000
_cell.angle_alpha   90.00
_cell.angle_beta   90.00
_cell.angle_gamma   90.00
#
_symmetry.space_group_name_H-M   'P 1'
#
loop_
_entity.id
_entity.type
_entity.pdbx_description
1 polymer ?
#
loop_
_entity_poly.entity_id
_entity_poly.type
_entity_poly.pdbx_seq_one_letter_code
_entity_poly.pdbx_strand_id
1 'polypeptide(L)' 'MARRTKVYEGKAKILYEGPEPGTYVQYFKDDTSAGDGAKKAQIEGKGVLNNRLSEYFMTGLNDIGVPTHFIRRINM' A
#
# COMPACT_ATOMS: atom_id res chain seq x y z
N MET A 1 13.04 -13.32 -5.55
CA MET A 1 12.30 -12.83 -4.36
C MET A 1 11.18 -13.82 -4.10
N ALA A 2 11.14 -14.46 -2.94
CA ALA A 2 10.14 -15.48 -2.63
C ALA A 2 8.73 -14.91 -2.87
N ARG A 3 7.90 -15.62 -3.65
CA ARG A 3 6.50 -15.24 -3.90
C ARG A 3 5.79 -15.20 -2.56
N ARG A 4 5.59 -14.00 -2.01
CA ARG A 4 4.75 -13.81 -0.82
C ARG A 4 3.32 -14.19 -1.18
N THR A 5 2.65 -14.92 -0.31
CA THR A 5 1.25 -15.34 -0.51
C THR A 5 0.38 -14.09 -0.61
N LYS A 6 -0.38 -13.96 -1.71
CA LYS A 6 -1.37 -12.89 -1.86
C LYS A 6 -2.58 -13.24 -1.01
N VAL A 7 -2.93 -12.35 -0.08
CA VAL A 7 -4.07 -12.53 0.85
C VAL A 7 -5.32 -11.85 0.29
N TYR A 8 -5.15 -10.68 -0.31
CA TYR A 8 -6.26 -9.89 -0.83
C TYR A 8 -5.79 -8.95 -1.95
N GLU A 9 -6.67 -8.69 -2.93
CA GLU A 9 -6.44 -7.69 -3.96
C GLU A 9 -7.66 -6.78 -4.11
N GLY A 10 -7.42 -5.49 -3.94
CA GLY A 10 -8.40 -4.44 -4.20
C GLY A 10 -8.09 -3.64 -5.47
N LYS A 11 -8.88 -2.58 -5.69
CA LYS A 11 -8.75 -1.73 -6.90
C LYS A 11 -7.36 -1.09 -7.04
N ALA A 12 -6.79 -0.56 -5.95
CA ALA A 12 -5.53 0.18 -5.96
C ALA A 12 -4.40 -0.45 -5.13
N LYS A 13 -4.67 -1.55 -4.40
CA LYS A 13 -3.74 -2.14 -3.44
C LYS A 13 -3.81 -3.65 -3.46
N ILE A 14 -2.68 -4.31 -3.19
CA ILE A 14 -2.59 -5.75 -2.92
C ILE A 14 -2.04 -5.95 -1.52
N LEU A 15 -2.59 -6.90 -0.76
CA LEU A 15 -2.04 -7.35 0.50
C LEU A 15 -1.38 -8.72 0.33
N TYR A 16 -0.15 -8.82 0.79
CA TYR A 16 0.59 -10.07 0.91
C TYR A 16 0.86 -10.39 2.38
N GLU A 17 1.08 -11.66 2.68
CA GLU A 17 1.62 -12.06 3.99
C GLU A 17 2.95 -11.35 4.24
N GLY A 18 3.10 -10.83 5.46
CA GLY A 18 4.34 -10.23 5.92
C GLY A 18 5.37 -11.28 6.34
N PRO A 19 6.63 -10.85 6.55
CA PRO A 19 7.71 -11.75 6.96
C PRO A 19 7.57 -12.23 8.43
N GLU A 20 6.80 -11.52 9.24
CA GLU A 20 6.57 -11.82 10.66
C GLU A 20 5.09 -12.16 10.90
N PRO A 21 4.78 -13.09 11.82
CA PRO A 21 3.40 -13.41 12.16
C PRO A 21 2.58 -12.16 12.54
N GLY A 22 1.37 -12.05 12.00
CA GLY A 22 0.48 -10.92 12.26
C GLY A 22 0.79 -9.66 11.44
N THR A 23 1.80 -9.68 10.56
CA THR A 23 2.12 -8.55 9.68
C THR A 23 1.65 -8.77 8.24
N TYR A 24 1.41 -7.67 7.53
CA TYR A 24 1.06 -7.68 6.11
C TYR A 24 1.94 -6.73 5.33
N VAL A 25 2.14 -7.05 4.05
CA VAL A 25 2.83 -6.19 3.09
C VAL A 25 1.77 -5.59 2.16
N GLN A 26 1.60 -4.28 2.22
CA GLN A 26 0.74 -3.53 1.31
C GLN A 26 1.53 -3.07 0.09
N TYR A 27 1.08 -3.48 -1.10
CA TYR A 27 1.62 -3.04 -2.38
C TYR A 27 0.64 -2.06 -3.04
N PHE A 28 1.13 -0.89 -3.43
CA PHE A 28 0.34 0.13 -4.14
C PHE A 28 0.44 -0.07 -5.64
N LYS A 29 -0.70 -0.13 -6.32
CA LYS A 29 -0.79 -0.30 -7.78
C LYS A 29 -0.85 1.03 -8.50
N ASP A 30 -0.37 1.03 -9.74
CA ASP A 30 -0.55 2.12 -10.70
C ASP A 30 -1.98 2.19 -11.26
N ASP A 31 -2.77 1.14 -11.01
CA ASP A 31 -4.18 1.07 -11.37
C ASP A 31 -4.98 2.20 -10.71
N THR A 32 -5.68 2.98 -11.51
CA THR A 32 -6.68 3.94 -11.05
C THR A 32 -8.05 3.55 -11.57
N SER A 33 -9.08 3.86 -10.80
CA SER A 33 -10.46 3.64 -11.20
C SER A 33 -11.33 4.83 -10.82
N ALA A 34 -12.21 5.25 -11.73
CA ALA A 34 -13.21 6.29 -11.47
C ALA A 34 -14.62 5.78 -11.79
N GLY A 35 -15.63 6.36 -11.14
CA GLY A 35 -17.04 5.99 -11.30
C GLY A 35 -17.30 4.53 -10.94
N ASP A 36 -16.96 4.12 -9.72
CA ASP A 36 -17.12 2.75 -9.20
C ASP A 36 -16.44 1.62 -9.96
N GLY A 37 -15.53 1.94 -10.88
CA GLY A 37 -14.82 0.96 -11.70
C GLY A 37 -15.27 0.95 -13.16
N ALA A 38 -16.18 1.84 -13.54
CA ALA A 38 -16.57 2.06 -14.94
C ALA A 38 -15.39 2.53 -15.81
N LYS A 39 -14.46 3.30 -15.23
CA LYS A 39 -13.23 3.71 -15.90
C LYS A 39 -12.04 3.12 -15.17
N LYS A 40 -11.22 2.34 -15.88
CA LYS A 40 -9.93 1.82 -15.40
C LYS A 40 -8.84 2.39 -16.28
N ALA A 41 -7.78 2.88 -15.66
CA ALA A 41 -6.57 3.33 -16.34
C ALA A 41 -5.36 2.96 -15.48
N GLN A 42 -4.18 3.03 -16.07
CA GLN A 42 -2.93 3.00 -15.32
C GLN A 42 -2.28 4.37 -15.42
N ILE A 43 -1.82 4.86 -14.27
CA ILE A 43 -1.01 6.08 -14.18
C ILE A 43 0.36 5.63 -13.68
N GLU A 44 1.35 5.66 -14.56
CA GLU A 44 2.71 5.25 -14.25
C GLU A 44 3.24 6.00 -13.02
N GLY A 45 3.82 5.26 -12.06
CA GLY A 45 4.42 5.82 -10.86
C GLY A 45 3.42 6.24 -9.78
N LYS A 46 2.11 6.11 -10.00
CA LYS A 46 1.07 6.38 -8.98
C LYS A 46 1.27 5.51 -7.73
N GLY A 47 1.65 4.25 -7.89
CA GLY A 47 1.88 3.31 -6.80
C GLY A 47 3.03 3.77 -5.92
N VAL A 48 4.16 4.11 -6.53
CA VAL A 48 5.37 4.62 -5.85
C VAL A 48 5.07 5.92 -5.09
N LEU A 49 4.38 6.87 -5.73
CA LEU A 49 4.00 8.13 -5.07
C LEU A 49 3.07 7.89 -3.88
N ASN A 50 2.06 7.03 -4.02
CA ASN A 50 1.16 6.71 -2.92
C ASN A 50 1.85 5.97 -1.77
N ASN A 51 2.80 5.08 -2.08
CA ASN A 51 3.64 4.40 -1.09
C ASN A 51 4.42 5.43 -0.25
N ARG A 52 5.06 6.40 -0.91
CA ARG A 52 5.84 7.45 -0.24
C ARG A 52 4.97 8.43 0.55
N LEU A 53 3.84 8.85 -0.01
CA LEU A 53 2.89 9.72 0.70
C LEU A 53 2.31 9.01 1.92
N SER A 54 1.94 7.74 1.80
CA SER A 54 1.41 6.96 2.92
C SER A 54 2.42 6.87 4.07
N GLU A 55 3.70 6.60 3.79
CA GLU A 55 4.76 6.62 4.81
C GLU A 55 4.86 8.00 5.49
N TYR A 56 4.89 9.08 4.71
CA TYR A 56 5.01 10.44 5.23
C TYR A 56 3.87 10.77 6.21
N PHE A 57 2.63 10.51 5.82
CA PHE A 57 1.47 10.78 6.67
C PHE A 57 1.43 9.88 7.91
N MET A 58 1.69 8.57 7.77
CA MET A 58 1.64 7.64 8.90
C MET A 58 2.73 7.94 9.93
N THR A 59 3.92 8.34 9.47
CA THR A 59 5.01 8.78 10.36
C THR A 59 4.60 10.04 11.12
N GLY A 60 4.08 11.05 10.42
CA GLY A 60 3.62 12.28 11.08
C GLY A 60 2.47 12.05 12.07
N LEU A 61 1.56 11.10 11.79
CA LEU A 61 0.52 10.69 12.73
C LEU A 61 1.09 10.02 13.97
N ASN A 62 2.04 9.10 13.81
CA ASN A 62 2.73 8.47 14.94
C ASN A 62 3.48 9.50 15.79
N ASP A 63 4.12 10.50 15.16
CA ASP A 63 4.88 11.56 15.84
C ASP A 63 4.01 12.43 16.76
N ILE A 64 2.72 12.59 16.43
CA ILE A 64 1.75 13.31 17.28
C ILE A 64 0.95 12.37 18.21
N GLY A 65 1.34 11.10 18.31
CA GLY A 65 0.73 10.12 19.22
C GLY A 65 -0.55 9.46 18.70
N VAL A 66 -0.89 9.61 17.40
CA VAL A 66 -2.01 8.90 16.79
C VAL A 66 -1.56 7.51 16.34
N PRO A 67 -2.11 6.41 16.89
CA PRO A 67 -1.68 5.07 16.56
C PRO A 67 -2.04 4.72 15.11
N THR A 68 -1.08 4.16 14.37
CA THR A 68 -1.28 3.69 13.00
C THR A 68 -0.88 2.22 12.86
N HIS A 69 -1.26 1.59 11.75
CA HIS A 69 -0.83 0.24 11.40
C HIS A 69 0.55 0.22 10.70
N PHE A 70 1.16 1.38 10.48
CA PHE A 70 2.39 1.49 9.71
C PHE A 70 3.59 1.05 10.55
N ILE A 71 4.33 0.06 10.03
CA ILE A 71 5.55 -0.44 10.66
C ILE A 71 6.78 0.20 9.99
N ARG A 72 6.91 0.00 8.67
CA ARG A 72 8.00 0.57 7.86
C ARG A 72 7.71 0.40 6.36
N ARG A 73 8.32 1.25 5.54
CA ARG A 73 8.41 1.03 4.10
C ARG A 73 9.50 -0.01 3.79
N ILE A 74 9.27 -0.84 2.77
CA ILE A 74 10.20 -1.94 2.41
C ILE A 74 10.80 -1.82 1.01
N ASN A 75 10.27 -0.94 0.17
CA ASN A 75 10.70 -0.67 -1.20
C ASN A 75 10.18 0.70 -1.67
N MET A 76 10.60 1.11 -2.87
CA MET A 76 10.00 2.22 -3.61
C MET A 76 8.66 1.80 -4.22
#